data_AF-A0A241XRM9-F1
#
_entry.id   AF-A0A241XRM9-F1
#
_cell.length_a   1.000
_cell.length_b   1.000
_cell.length_c   1.000
_cell.angle_alpha   90.00
_cell.angle_beta   90.00
_cell.angle_gamma   90.00
#
_symmetry.space_group_name_H-M   'P 1'
#
loop_
_entity.id
_entity.type
_entity.pdbx_description
1 polymer ?
#
loop_
_entity_poly.entity_id
_entity_poly.type
_entity_poly.pdbx_seq_one_letter_code
_entity_poly.pdbx_strand_id
1 'polypeptide(L)'
;MQEVEIVSDSELDKAYGQASFGDMSKRDVVRQGVLKCASGLYQGQTSKTICQNLGLIDLEYCVTPKGRDYLWAAFSLPNSV
;
A
#
# COMPACT_ATOMS: atom_id res chain seq x y z
N MET A 1 -11.44 -5.09 10.63
CA MET A 1 -10.22 -4.27 10.59
C MET A 1 -10.24 -3.51 9.28
N GLN A 2 -10.17 -2.19 9.34
CA GLN A 2 -10.11 -1.33 8.16
C GLN A 2 -8.64 -1.01 7.84
N GLU A 3 -8.35 -0.73 6.57
CA GLU A 3 -6.99 -0.35 6.14
C GLU A 3 -6.44 0.90 6.86
N VAL A 4 -7.32 1.80 7.33
CA VAL A 4 -6.93 3.00 8.10
C VAL A 4 -6.40 2.68 9.49
N GLU A 5 -6.78 1.53 10.03
CA GLU A 5 -6.29 1.04 11.32
C GLU A 5 -4.88 0.41 11.19
N ILE A 6 -4.50 -0.01 9.98
CA ILE A 6 -3.19 -0.64 9.71
C ILE A 6 -2.17 0.39 9.23
N VAL A 7 -2.62 1.34 8.39
CA VAL A 7 -1.86 2.51 7.96
C VAL A 7 -2.77 3.72 8.13
N SER A 8 -2.44 4.54 9.12
CA SER A 8 -3.13 5.81 9.35
C SER A 8 -2.85 6.79 8.22
N ASP A 9 -3.74 7.76 8.03
CA ASP A 9 -3.54 8.80 7.01
C ASP A 9 -2.27 9.62 7.27
N SER A 10 -1.89 9.79 8.54
CA SER A 10 -0.65 10.47 8.92
C SER A 10 0.61 9.71 8.50
N GLU A 11 0.61 8.37 8.61
CA GLU A 11 1.71 7.52 8.14
C GLU A 11 1.77 7.52 6.61
N LEU A 12 0.59 7.46 5.98
CA LEU A 12 0.46 7.55 4.53
C LEU A 12 1.04 8.86 4.00
N ASP A 13 0.66 9.99 4.58
CA ASP A 13 1.17 11.31 4.19
C ASP A 13 2.68 11.44 4.39
N LYS A 14 3.21 10.95 5.51
CA LYS A 14 4.66 10.91 5.78
C LYS A 14 5.40 10.05 4.76
N ALA A 15 4.86 8.89 4.40
CA ALA A 15 5.51 7.98 3.45
C ALA A 15 5.55 8.55 2.03
N TYR A 16 4.52 9.31 1.61
CA TYR A 16 4.48 9.97 0.30
C TYR A 16 5.41 11.18 0.22
N GLY A 17 5.51 11.96 1.30
CA GLY A 17 6.21 13.24 1.27
C GLY A 17 5.65 14.15 0.17
N GLN A 18 6.44 14.41 -0.87
CA GLN A 18 6.07 15.24 -2.04
C GLN A 18 5.72 14.43 -3.30
N ALA A 19 5.64 13.09 -3.20
CA ALA A 19 5.30 12.25 -4.35
C ALA A 19 3.85 12.48 -4.81
N SER A 20 3.64 12.56 -6.12
CA SER A 20 2.34 12.71 -6.78
C SER A 20 2.13 11.62 -7.82
N PHE A 21 0.92 11.08 -7.89
CA PHE A 21 0.52 10.00 -8.80
C PHE A 21 -0.68 10.42 -9.67
N GLY A 22 -0.79 11.72 -9.99
CA GLY A 22 -1.89 12.27 -10.77
C GLY A 22 -3.22 12.15 -10.03
N ASP A 23 -4.23 11.61 -10.70
CA ASP A 23 -5.60 11.48 -10.18
C ASP A 23 -5.79 10.28 -9.23
N MET A 24 -4.75 9.47 -9.05
CA MET A 24 -4.81 8.27 -8.23
C MET A 24 -4.64 8.62 -6.75
N SER A 25 -5.56 8.14 -5.90
CA SER A 25 -5.46 8.40 -4.46
C SER A 25 -4.23 7.72 -3.85
N LYS A 26 -3.67 8.31 -2.80
CA LYS A 26 -2.52 7.74 -2.07
C LYS A 26 -2.81 6.30 -1.57
N ARG A 27 -4.06 6.07 -1.14
CA ARG A 27 -4.54 4.74 -0.73
C ARG A 27 -4.50 3.77 -1.89
N ASP A 28 -5.06 4.14 -3.04
CA ASP A 28 -5.13 3.26 -4.21
C ASP A 28 -3.75 2.88 -4.71
N VAL A 29 -2.81 3.82 -4.71
CA VAL A 29 -1.43 3.55 -5.14
C VAL A 29 -0.76 2.54 -4.20
N VAL A 30 -1.01 2.63 -2.88
CA VAL A 30 -0.50 1.63 -1.92
C VAL A 30 -1.20 0.29 -2.11
N ARG A 31 -2.54 0.25 -2.23
CA ARG A 31 -3.31 -0.98 -2.49
C ARG A 31 -2.78 -1.70 -3.74
N GLN A 32 -2.63 -0.99 -4.85
CA GLN A 32 -2.08 -1.55 -6.08
C GLN A 32 -0.60 -1.93 -5.95
N GLY A 33 0.21 -1.14 -5.25
CA GLY A 33 1.63 -1.42 -5.02
C GLY A 33 1.85 -2.72 -4.25
N VAL A 34 1.11 -2.93 -3.16
CA VAL A 34 1.17 -4.16 -2.37
C VAL A 34 0.59 -5.33 -3.16
N LEU A 35 -0.50 -5.13 -3.91
CA LEU A 35 -1.10 -6.18 -4.74
C LEU A 35 -0.16 -6.64 -5.87
N LYS A 36 0.52 -5.70 -6.53
CA LYS A 36 1.52 -6.01 -7.57
C LYS A 36 2.65 -6.85 -7.00
N CYS A 37 3.18 -6.46 -5.84
CA CYS A 37 4.20 -7.24 -5.14
C CYS A 37 3.71 -8.66 -4.77
N ALA A 38 2.51 -8.78 -4.19
CA ALA A 38 1.91 -10.08 -3.86
C ALA A 38 1.73 -10.99 -5.09
N SER A 39 1.49 -10.38 -6.25
CA SER A 39 1.21 -11.06 -7.52
C SER A 39 2.48 -11.32 -8.36
N GLY A 40 3.67 -10.94 -7.88
CA GLY A 40 4.92 -11.05 -8.63
C GLY A 40 5.03 -10.08 -9.82
N LEU A 41 4.23 -9.01 -9.84
CA LEU A 41 4.25 -7.99 -10.88
C LEU A 41 5.24 -6.86 -10.54
N TYR A 42 5.78 -6.26 -11.59
CA TYR A 42 6.65 -5.09 -11.49
C TYR A 42 5.88 -3.83 -11.07
N GLN A 43 6.55 -2.96 -10.30
CA GLN A 43 6.07 -1.62 -9.99
C GLN A 43 7.22 -0.60 -10.01
N GLY A 44 6.88 0.68 -10.15
CA GLY A 44 7.85 1.77 -10.15
C GLY A 44 8.54 1.96 -8.80
N GLN A 45 9.74 2.55 -8.83
CA GLN A 45 10.57 2.74 -7.63
C GLN A 45 9.86 3.57 -6.55
N THR A 46 9.13 4.62 -6.93
CA THR A 46 8.43 5.51 -5.97
C THR A 46 7.36 4.75 -5.19
N SER A 47 6.47 4.01 -5.85
CA SER A 47 5.43 3.24 -5.14
C SER A 47 6.03 2.09 -4.31
N LYS A 48 7.11 1.46 -4.82
CA LYS A 48 7.88 0.47 -4.05
C LYS A 48 8.42 1.06 -2.75
N THR A 49 9.12 2.20 -2.82
CA THR A 49 9.69 2.87 -1.64
C THR A 49 8.62 3.32 -0.65
N ILE A 50 7.48 3.82 -1.12
CA ILE A 50 6.34 4.17 -0.26
C ILE A 50 5.85 2.92 0.49
N CYS A 51 5.62 1.81 -0.20
CA CYS A 51 5.16 0.56 0.42
C CYS A 51 6.20 -0.01 1.41
N GLN A 52 7.49 0.18 1.13
CA GLN A 52 8.59 -0.20 2.04
C GLN A 52 8.63 0.68 3.30
N ASN A 53 8.49 2.00 3.15
CA ASN A 53 8.43 2.94 4.28
C ASN A 53 7.23 2.67 5.20
N LEU A 54 6.13 2.19 4.64
CA LEU A 54 4.93 1.78 5.40
C LEU A 54 5.06 0.39 6.06
N GLY A 55 6.12 -0.35 5.74
CA GLY A 55 6.37 -1.71 6.24
C GLY A 55 5.45 -2.77 5.63
N LEU A 56 4.85 -2.49 4.46
CA LEU A 56 3.93 -3.41 3.78
C LEU A 56 4.66 -4.36 2.82
N ILE A 57 5.81 -3.93 2.31
CA ILE A 57 6.74 -4.71 1.48
C ILE A 57 8.14 -4.57 2.10
N ASP A 58 8.96 -5.61 2.04
CA ASP A 58 10.36 -5.54 2.50
C ASP A 58 11.35 -5.09 1.41
N LEU A 59 12.64 -5.07 1.75
CA LEU A 59 13.71 -4.67 0.84
C LEU A 59 13.89 -5.66 -0.33
N GLU A 60 13.55 -6.93 -0.10
CA GLU A 60 13.63 -8.03 -1.07
C GLU A 60 12.39 -8.09 -1.98
N TYR A 61 11.46 -7.15 -1.84
CA TYR A 61 10.23 -7.07 -2.61
C TYR A 61 9.25 -8.21 -2.30
N CYS A 62 9.18 -8.63 -1.04
CA CYS A 62 8.19 -9.57 -0.53
C CYS A 62 7.15 -8.85 0.35
N VAL A 63 5.90 -9.32 0.31
CA VAL A 63 4.82 -8.77 1.15
C VAL A 63 5.01 -9.21 2.60
N THR A 64 5.01 -8.26 3.53
CA THR A 64 5.16 -8.52 4.97
C THR A 64 3.85 -9.04 5.58
N PRO A 65 3.85 -9.53 6.83
CA PRO A 65 2.60 -9.82 7.55
C PRO A 65 1.65 -8.60 7.58
N LYS A 66 2.18 -7.40 7.88
CA LYS A 66 1.41 -6.14 7.85
C LYS A 66 0.82 -5.87 6.46
N GLY A 67 1.60 -6.12 5.40
CA GLY A 67 1.12 -5.98 4.02
C GLY A 67 0.01 -6.94 3.65
N ARG A 68 0.04 -8.18 4.16
CA ARG A 68 -1.02 -9.18 3.96
C ARG A 68 -2.31 -8.77 4.65
N ASP A 69 -2.21 -8.31 5.90
CA ASP A 69 -3.37 -7.81 6.65
C ASP A 69 -3.97 -6.58 5.95
N TYR A 70 -3.11 -5.70 5.42
CA TYR A 70 -3.52 -4.53 4.64
C TYR A 70 -4.28 -4.93 3.37
N LEU A 71 -3.77 -5.90 2.60
CA LEU A 71 -4.49 -6.42 1.42
C LEU A 71 -5.83 -7.03 1.79
N TRP A 72 -5.88 -7.83 2.87
CA TRP A 72 -7.14 -8.40 3.33
C TRP A 72 -8.13 -7.29 3.69
N ALA A 73 -7.72 -6.29 4.48
CA ALA A 73 -8.58 -5.17 4.85
C ALA A 73 -9.05 -4.35 3.64
N ALA A 74 -8.22 -4.22 2.59
CA ALA A 74 -8.56 -3.47 1.39
C ALA A 74 -9.53 -4.19 0.43
N PHE A 75 -9.53 -5.53 0.39
CA PHE A 75 -10.26 -6.30 -0.63
C PHE A 75 -11.28 -7.32 -0.08
N SER A 76 -11.34 -7.55 1.23
CA SER A 76 -12.27 -8.52 1.84
C SER A 76 -13.66 -7.95 2.14
N LEU A 77 -13.80 -6.63 2.22
CA LEU A 77 -15.09 -6.00 2.43
C LEU A 77 -15.76 -5.78 1.06
N PRO A 78 -17.02 -6.23 0.86
CA PRO A 78 -17.79 -5.77 -0.28
C PRO A 78 -17.93 -4.26 -0.15
N ASN A 79 -17.53 -3.51 -1.19
CA ASN A 79 -17.67 -2.06 -1.23
C ASN A 79 -19.07 -1.69 -0.75
N SER A 80 -19.18 -1.07 0.42
CA SER A 80 -20.40 -0.37 0.79
C SER A 80 -20.56 0.74 -0.24
N VAL A 81 -21.54 0.51 -1.13
CA VAL A 81 -22.11 1.46 -2.10
C VAL A 81 -22.21 2.88 -1.55
#